data_AF-A0A964PQ16-F1
#
_entry.id   AF-A0A964PQ16-F1
#
_cell.length_a   1.000
_cell.length_b   1.000
_cell.length_c   1.000
_cell.angle_alpha   90.00
_cell.angle_beta   90.00
_cell.angle_gamma   90.00
#
_symmetry.space_group_name_H-M   'P 1'
#
loop_
_entity.id
_entity.type
_entity.pdbx_description
1 polymer ?
#
loop_
_entity_poly.entity_id
_entity_poly.type
_entity_poly.pdbx_seq_one_letter_code
_entity_poly.pdbx_strand_id
1 'polypeptide(L)'
;MNLLRFTWALMLCCLHTTGIAAPLDFSAPAFLTGPLIARAATGNTYLYTGTAEFRDVELRISVVEIPQELAQDGPTPCVEAYLAELRQTLPSLFAARDAIPLRIGSIAVEPWRWISIEQNYGLRTGVVSCGIYRDRYISAVFHDNVKSASSSFPLIRAALTDLSLP
;
A
#
# COMPACT_ATOMS: atom_id res chain seq x y z
N MET A 1 7.35 -7.48 35.58
CA MET A 1 8.69 -6.97 35.22
C MET A 1 9.48 -8.11 34.63
N ASN A 2 9.59 -8.16 33.30
CA ASN A 2 10.57 -9.01 32.61
C ASN A 2 11.11 -8.18 31.44
N LEU A 3 12.36 -7.76 31.61
CA LEU A 3 13.23 -7.26 30.58
C LEU A 3 13.52 -8.40 29.62
N LEU A 4 13.47 -8.15 28.32
CA LEU A 4 14.47 -8.62 27.34
C LEU A 4 14.22 -7.91 26.01
N ARG A 5 15.05 -6.91 25.78
CA ARG A 5 15.23 -6.17 24.53
C ARG A 5 15.87 -7.13 23.52
N PHE A 6 15.23 -7.37 22.38
CA PHE A 6 15.89 -7.94 21.21
C PHE A 6 16.49 -6.82 20.38
N THR A 7 17.71 -6.43 20.74
CA THR A 7 18.63 -5.65 19.92
C THR A 7 19.17 -6.52 18.80
N TRP A 8 18.72 -6.29 17.57
CA TRP A 8 19.36 -6.82 16.37
C TRP A 8 20.35 -5.76 15.86
N ALA A 9 21.61 -5.91 16.26
CA ALA A 9 22.74 -5.23 15.63
C ALA A 9 23.69 -6.32 15.10
N LEU A 10 23.67 -6.52 13.78
CA LEU A 10 24.71 -7.23 13.05
C LEU A 10 24.99 -6.46 11.77
N MET A 11 26.07 -5.70 11.86
CA MET A 11 26.77 -5.01 10.79
C MET A 11 27.56 -6.06 10.01
N LEU A 12 27.26 -6.26 8.72
CA LEU A 12 28.18 -6.91 7.79
C LEU A 12 28.19 -6.12 6.47
N CYS A 13 29.39 -5.62 6.15
CA CYS A 13 29.75 -4.96 4.90
C CYS A 13 29.59 -5.91 3.70
N CYS A 14 28.64 -5.59 2.84
CA CYS A 14 28.77 -5.68 1.39
C CYS A 14 28.03 -4.46 0.85
N LEU A 15 28.76 -3.47 0.31
CA LEU A 15 28.14 -2.42 -0.51
C LEU A 15 27.63 -3.07 -1.80
N HIS A 16 26.45 -3.68 -1.73
CA HIS A 16 25.53 -3.55 -2.84
C HIS A 16 24.93 -2.17 -2.65
N THR A 17 25.34 -1.21 -3.46
CA THR A 17 24.49 -0.06 -3.77
C THR A 17 23.25 -0.63 -4.45
N THR A 18 22.32 -1.18 -3.66
CA THR A 18 20.94 -1.33 -4.08
C THR A 18 20.48 0.09 -4.36
N GLY A 19 20.44 0.41 -5.66
CA GLY A 19 20.10 1.74 -6.13
C GLY A 19 18.79 2.14 -5.47
N ILE A 20 18.83 3.25 -4.74
CA ILE A 20 17.61 3.89 -4.23
C ILE A 20 16.69 4.01 -5.44
N ALA A 21 15.60 3.23 -5.45
CA ALA A 21 14.67 3.24 -6.58
C ALA A 21 14.30 4.68 -6.91
N ALA A 22 14.35 5.04 -8.19
CA ALA A 22 14.04 6.40 -8.61
C ALA A 22 12.65 6.79 -8.06
N PRO A 23 12.42 8.07 -7.72
CA PRO A 23 11.15 8.49 -7.15
C PRO A 23 10.00 8.12 -8.08
N LEU A 24 8.91 7.64 -7.47
CA LEU A 24 7.63 7.47 -8.13
C LEU A 24 7.16 8.80 -8.73
N ASP A 25 6.72 8.78 -9.99
CA ASP A 25 6.02 9.92 -10.59
C ASP A 25 4.51 9.62 -10.59
N PHE A 26 3.83 10.22 -9.61
CA PHE A 26 2.40 10.05 -9.36
C PHE A 26 1.71 11.41 -9.31
N SER A 27 0.88 11.66 -10.32
CA SER A 27 -0.02 12.82 -10.35
C SER A 27 -1.24 12.56 -9.47
N ALA A 28 -1.07 12.75 -8.16
CA ALA A 28 -2.14 12.55 -7.19
C ALA A 28 -3.35 13.47 -7.47
N PRO A 29 -4.60 13.01 -7.24
CA PRO A 29 -5.78 13.86 -7.33
C PRO A 29 -5.66 15.10 -6.41
N ALA A 30 -6.25 16.22 -6.81
CA ALA A 30 -6.12 17.50 -6.10
C ALA A 30 -6.58 17.50 -4.63
N PHE A 31 -7.42 16.54 -4.23
CA PHE A 31 -7.85 16.41 -2.84
C PHE A 31 -6.85 15.66 -1.95
N LEU A 32 -5.78 15.06 -2.52
CA LEU A 32 -4.71 14.42 -1.76
C LEU A 32 -3.54 15.39 -1.55
N THR A 33 -2.95 15.34 -0.36
CA THR A 33 -1.69 16.01 0.00
C THR A 33 -0.60 14.97 0.22
N GLY A 34 0.65 15.32 -0.13
CA GLY A 34 1.82 14.43 0.02
C GLY A 34 2.72 14.46 -1.23
N PRO A 35 3.58 13.45 -1.42
CA PRO A 35 3.77 12.30 -0.53
C PRO A 35 4.65 12.63 0.69
N LEU A 36 4.28 12.09 1.85
CA LEU A 36 5.28 11.78 2.88
C LEU A 36 6.01 10.51 2.46
N ILE A 37 7.34 10.58 2.34
CA ILE A 37 8.15 9.48 1.82
C ILE A 37 8.94 8.82 2.94
N ALA A 38 8.64 7.55 3.22
CA ALA A 38 9.47 6.69 4.05
C ALA A 38 10.40 5.86 3.16
N ARG A 39 11.71 5.96 3.40
CA ARG A 39 12.74 5.23 2.64
C ARG A 39 13.36 4.15 3.51
N ALA A 40 13.51 2.96 2.95
CA ALA A 40 14.18 1.82 3.55
C ALA A 40 15.18 1.22 2.56
N ALA A 41 16.10 0.39 3.05
CA ALA A 41 17.08 -0.29 2.19
C ALA A 41 16.42 -1.17 1.12
N THR A 42 15.22 -1.68 1.42
CA THR A 42 14.46 -2.59 0.55
C THR A 42 13.42 -1.89 -0.30
N GLY A 43 13.22 -0.56 -0.17
CA GLY A 43 12.18 0.13 -0.94
C GLY A 43 11.69 1.44 -0.36
N ASN A 44 10.68 1.99 -1.01
CA ASN A 44 10.06 3.27 -0.65
C ASN A 44 8.56 3.11 -0.42
N THR A 45 8.03 3.82 0.56
CA THR A 45 6.59 3.98 0.79
C THR A 45 6.22 5.46 0.69
N TYR A 46 5.21 5.74 -0.12
CA TYR A 46 4.65 7.05 -0.39
C TYR A 46 3.27 7.13 0.25
N LEU A 47 3.09 8.05 1.19
CA LEU A 47 1.83 8.25 1.89
C LEU A 47 1.19 9.57 1.46
N TYR A 48 -0.06 9.49 1.01
CA TYR A 48 -0.92 10.60 0.65
C TYR A 48 -2.14 10.62 1.56
N THR A 49 -2.52 11.79 2.04
CA THR A 49 -3.69 11.97 2.92
C THR A 49 -4.67 12.94 2.29
N GLY A 50 -5.96 12.66 2.43
CA GLY A 50 -7.00 13.52 1.88
C GLY A 50 -7.17 14.83 2.64
N THR A 51 -7.80 15.78 1.98
CA THR A 51 -8.05 17.15 2.46
C THR A 51 -9.54 17.44 2.48
N ALA A 52 -9.94 18.42 3.30
CA ALA A 52 -11.32 18.91 3.41
C ALA A 52 -12.35 17.79 3.61
N GLU A 53 -13.26 17.60 2.65
CA GLU A 53 -14.31 16.58 2.67
C GLU A 53 -13.80 15.14 2.56
N PHE A 54 -12.53 14.96 2.15
CA PHE A 54 -11.84 13.68 2.01
C PHE A 54 -10.84 13.42 3.14
N ARG A 55 -10.96 14.07 4.30
CA ARG A 55 -9.97 13.98 5.41
C ARG A 55 -9.69 12.56 5.93
N ASP A 56 -10.61 11.62 5.70
CA ASP A 56 -10.46 10.22 6.15
C ASP A 56 -9.80 9.34 5.08
N VAL A 57 -9.54 9.89 3.90
CA VAL A 57 -8.83 9.21 2.81
C VAL A 57 -7.35 9.10 3.13
N GLU A 58 -6.82 7.91 2.97
CA GLU A 58 -5.39 7.64 2.91
C GLU A 58 -5.10 6.77 1.69
N LEU A 59 -4.07 7.14 0.93
CA LEU A 59 -3.48 6.33 -0.12
C LEU A 59 -2.01 6.10 0.20
N ARG A 60 -1.63 4.84 0.26
CA ARG A 60 -0.26 4.39 0.45
C ARG A 60 0.18 3.59 -0.76
N ILE A 61 1.31 3.98 -1.34
CA ILE A 61 1.94 3.25 -2.44
C ILE A 61 3.29 2.77 -1.93
N SER A 62 3.55 1.47 -1.97
CA SER A 62 4.85 0.89 -1.59
C SER A 62 5.49 0.20 -2.78
N VAL A 63 6.77 0.46 -2.97
CA VAL A 63 7.61 -0.20 -3.98
C VAL A 63 8.78 -0.83 -3.24
N VAL A 64 8.71 -2.15 -3.06
CA VAL A 64 9.65 -2.91 -2.21
C VAL A 64 10.24 -4.08 -2.99
N GLU A 65 11.51 -4.38 -2.76
CA GLU A 65 12.20 -5.54 -3.33
C GLU A 65 11.56 -6.84 -2.85
N ILE A 66 11.43 -7.81 -3.75
CA ILE A 66 10.88 -9.12 -3.42
C ILE A 66 12.00 -9.95 -2.76
N PRO A 67 11.81 -10.46 -1.53
CA PRO A 67 12.73 -11.44 -0.95
C PRO A 67 12.89 -12.64 -1.88
N GLN A 68 14.10 -13.17 -2.04
CA GLN A 68 14.37 -14.26 -2.98
C GLN A 68 13.49 -15.49 -2.72
N GLU A 69 13.17 -15.74 -1.46
CA GLU A 69 12.32 -16.84 -1.02
C GLU A 69 10.88 -16.73 -1.51
N LEU A 70 10.41 -15.51 -1.80
CA LEU A 70 9.04 -15.20 -2.23
C LEU A 70 8.94 -14.87 -3.73
N ALA A 71 10.05 -14.87 -4.46
CA ALA A 71 10.07 -14.45 -5.87
C ALA A 71 9.19 -15.32 -6.79
N GLN A 72 8.91 -16.57 -6.40
CA GLN A 72 8.09 -17.51 -7.16
C GLN A 72 6.60 -17.49 -6.79
N ASP A 73 6.23 -16.80 -5.70
CA ASP A 73 4.88 -16.89 -5.11
C ASP A 73 3.89 -15.87 -5.68
N GLY A 74 4.34 -15.03 -6.61
CA GLY A 74 3.51 -14.00 -7.24
C GLY A 74 3.09 -12.91 -6.24
N PRO A 75 2.03 -12.12 -6.54
CA PRO A 75 1.62 -11.00 -5.69
C PRO A 75 0.79 -11.39 -4.45
N THR A 76 0.42 -12.66 -4.31
CA THR A 76 -0.45 -13.15 -3.23
C THR A 76 0.12 -12.89 -1.83
N PRO A 77 1.40 -13.20 -1.53
CA PRO A 77 1.96 -12.95 -0.20
C PRO A 77 1.92 -11.48 0.22
N CYS A 78 2.05 -10.55 -0.73
CA CYS A 78 1.94 -9.11 -0.49
C CYS A 78 0.54 -8.73 0.00
N VAL A 79 -0.52 -9.25 -0.65
CA VAL A 79 -1.90 -8.98 -0.24
C VAL A 79 -2.19 -9.62 1.12
N GLU A 80 -1.78 -10.87 1.31
CA GLU A 80 -2.02 -11.61 2.56
C GLU A 80 -1.34 -10.95 3.76
N ALA A 81 -0.10 -10.48 3.60
CA ALA A 81 0.63 -9.75 4.63
C ALA A 81 -0.14 -8.50 5.06
N TYR A 82 -0.61 -7.69 4.09
CA TYR A 82 -1.36 -6.48 4.40
C TYR A 82 -2.72 -6.79 5.06
N LEU A 83 -3.45 -7.79 4.57
CA LEU A 83 -4.71 -8.20 5.19
C LEU A 83 -4.49 -8.77 6.60
N ALA A 84 -3.37 -9.43 6.86
CA ALA A 84 -3.00 -9.88 8.21
C ALA A 84 -2.75 -8.69 9.15
N GLU A 85 -2.03 -7.67 8.70
CA GLU A 85 -1.83 -6.42 9.47
C GLU A 85 -3.16 -5.72 9.76
N LEU A 86 -4.04 -5.59 8.76
CA LEU A 86 -5.36 -5.00 8.96
C LEU A 86 -6.20 -5.78 9.97
N ARG A 87 -6.17 -7.12 9.94
CA ARG A 87 -6.95 -7.93 10.91
C ARG A 87 -6.49 -7.73 12.35
N GLN A 88 -5.23 -7.36 12.58
CA GLN A 88 -4.73 -7.05 13.93
C GLN A 88 -5.32 -5.75 14.48
N THR A 89 -5.61 -4.78 13.60
CA THR A 89 -6.14 -3.46 14.00
C THR A 89 -7.65 -3.35 13.83
N LEU A 90 -8.25 -4.18 12.97
CA LEU A 90 -9.65 -4.16 12.56
C LEU A 90 -10.29 -5.55 12.77
N PRO A 91 -10.77 -5.88 13.99
CA PRO A 91 -11.32 -7.20 14.29
C PRO A 91 -12.57 -7.58 13.47
N SER A 92 -13.30 -6.58 12.95
CA SER A 92 -14.50 -6.74 12.13
C SER A 92 -14.21 -6.74 10.62
N LEU A 93 -12.93 -6.84 10.23
CA LEU A 93 -12.51 -6.80 8.84
C LEU A 93 -13.12 -7.96 8.04
N PHE A 94 -13.87 -7.61 7.00
CA PHE A 94 -14.21 -8.50 5.91
C PHE A 94 -13.47 -8.06 4.65
N ALA A 95 -12.85 -9.00 3.95
CA ALA A 95 -12.12 -8.73 2.72
C ALA A 95 -12.47 -9.76 1.64
N ALA A 96 -12.63 -9.31 0.41
CA ALA A 96 -12.91 -10.14 -0.75
C ALA A 96 -12.14 -9.64 -1.97
N ARG A 97 -11.70 -10.59 -2.80
CA ARG A 97 -11.10 -10.29 -4.09
C ARG A 97 -12.12 -9.65 -5.01
N ASP A 98 -11.72 -8.59 -5.70
CA ASP A 98 -12.51 -7.95 -6.75
C ASP A 98 -12.21 -8.62 -8.10
N ALA A 99 -13.24 -8.80 -8.93
CA ALA A 99 -13.12 -9.45 -10.22
C ALA A 99 -12.49 -8.55 -11.27
N ILE A 100 -12.55 -7.23 -11.08
CA ILE A 100 -12.02 -6.25 -12.04
C ILE A 100 -10.59 -5.88 -11.63
N PRO A 101 -9.56 -6.19 -12.45
CA PRO A 101 -8.20 -5.76 -12.16
C PRO A 101 -8.10 -4.25 -12.03
N LEU A 102 -7.26 -3.80 -11.09
CA LEU A 102 -6.86 -2.41 -10.98
C LEU A 102 -5.59 -2.22 -11.82
N ARG A 103 -5.42 -1.03 -12.40
CA ARG A 103 -4.18 -0.68 -13.10
C ARG A 103 -3.37 0.27 -12.24
N ILE A 104 -2.09 -0.03 -12.11
CA ILE A 104 -1.07 0.79 -11.47
C ILE A 104 -0.02 1.05 -12.54
N GLY A 105 -0.12 2.19 -13.21
CA GLY A 105 0.60 2.48 -14.45
C GLY A 105 0.33 1.42 -15.52
N SER A 106 1.40 0.81 -16.03
CA SER A 106 1.34 -0.25 -17.04
C SER A 106 0.93 -1.62 -16.48
N ILE A 107 0.84 -1.79 -15.16
CA ILE A 107 0.69 -3.08 -14.50
C ILE A 107 -0.77 -3.33 -14.13
N ALA A 108 -1.26 -4.52 -14.46
CA ALA A 108 -2.52 -5.03 -13.92
C ALA A 108 -2.26 -5.71 -12.57
N VAL A 109 -3.01 -5.29 -11.55
CA VAL A 109 -2.90 -5.81 -10.18
C VAL A 109 -4.26 -6.34 -9.72
N GLU A 110 -4.22 -7.36 -8.87
CA GLU A 110 -5.41 -7.96 -8.31
C GLU A 110 -5.88 -7.15 -7.09
N PRO A 111 -7.05 -6.49 -7.15
CA PRO A 111 -7.54 -5.73 -6.02
C PRO A 111 -8.35 -6.62 -5.08
N TRP A 112 -8.22 -6.35 -3.80
CA TRP A 112 -9.05 -6.87 -2.74
C TRP A 112 -9.74 -5.71 -2.06
N ARG A 113 -11.07 -5.73 -2.08
CA ARG A 113 -11.87 -4.78 -1.34
C ARG A 113 -12.05 -5.28 0.07
N TRP A 114 -12.05 -4.36 1.01
CA TRP A 114 -12.34 -4.67 2.39
C TRP A 114 -13.26 -3.63 3.01
N ILE A 115 -13.94 -4.06 4.07
CA ILE A 115 -14.82 -3.24 4.89
C ILE A 115 -14.61 -3.62 6.35
N SER A 116 -14.71 -2.64 7.24
CA SER A 116 -14.59 -2.82 8.67
C SER A 116 -15.51 -1.85 9.41
N ILE A 117 -15.97 -2.26 10.59
CA ILE A 117 -16.69 -1.41 11.54
C ILE A 117 -15.71 -1.02 12.64
N GLU A 118 -15.42 0.27 12.73
CA GLU A 118 -14.61 0.86 13.80
C GLU A 118 -15.50 1.52 14.85
N GLN A 119 -15.30 1.16 16.13
CA GLN A 119 -16.16 1.61 17.23
C GLN A 119 -16.28 3.14 17.35
N ASN A 120 -15.25 3.89 16.96
CA ASN A 120 -15.21 5.36 17.08
C ASN A 120 -15.26 6.10 15.74
N TYR A 121 -15.09 5.40 14.62
CA TYR A 121 -14.94 6.00 13.29
C TYR A 121 -16.01 5.55 12.28
N GLY A 122 -16.89 4.62 12.69
CA GLY A 122 -17.97 4.11 11.85
C GLY A 122 -17.48 3.08 10.84
N LEU A 123 -18.16 3.01 9.69
CA LEU A 123 -17.80 2.06 8.63
C LEU A 123 -16.67 2.62 7.79
N ARG A 124 -15.60 1.84 7.65
CA ARG A 124 -14.48 2.11 6.75
C ARG A 124 -14.39 1.06 5.67
N THR A 125 -13.86 1.47 4.54
CA THR A 125 -13.63 0.58 3.41
C THR A 125 -12.33 0.96 2.72
N GLY A 126 -11.81 0.03 1.96
CA GLY A 126 -10.59 0.24 1.23
C GLY A 126 -10.36 -0.78 0.14
N VAL A 127 -9.27 -0.56 -0.57
CA VAL A 127 -8.75 -1.47 -1.59
C VAL A 127 -7.28 -1.67 -1.31
N VAL A 128 -6.87 -2.93 -1.19
CA VAL A 128 -5.46 -3.31 -1.29
C VAL A 128 -5.25 -3.96 -2.65
N SER A 129 -4.18 -3.60 -3.31
CA SER A 129 -3.78 -4.21 -4.57
C SER A 129 -2.28 -4.40 -4.57
N CYS A 130 -1.82 -5.57 -5.03
CA CYS A 130 -0.40 -5.87 -5.17
C CYS A 130 -0.12 -6.42 -6.57
N GLY A 131 1.07 -6.09 -7.08
CA GLY A 131 1.61 -6.61 -8.32
C GLY A 131 3.13 -6.73 -8.25
N ILE A 132 3.71 -7.28 -9.31
CA ILE A 132 5.16 -7.41 -9.47
C ILE A 132 5.62 -6.54 -10.64
N TYR A 133 6.71 -5.81 -10.43
CA TYR A 133 7.40 -5.01 -11.43
C TYR A 133 8.91 -5.10 -11.25
N ARG A 134 9.64 -5.61 -12.25
CA ARG A 134 11.11 -5.66 -12.25
C ARG A 134 11.68 -6.13 -10.89
N ASP A 135 11.19 -7.29 -10.42
CA ASP A 135 11.59 -7.92 -9.15
C ASP A 135 11.21 -7.14 -7.86
N ARG A 136 10.24 -6.24 -7.97
CA ARG A 136 9.69 -5.48 -6.84
C ARG A 136 8.20 -5.76 -6.68
N TYR A 137 7.75 -5.90 -5.44
CA TYR A 137 6.34 -5.73 -5.13
C TYR A 137 5.98 -4.26 -5.23
N ILE A 138 4.88 -4.02 -5.93
CA ILE A 138 4.20 -2.73 -5.92
C ILE A 138 2.85 -2.95 -5.30
N SER A 139 2.57 -2.23 -4.22
CA SER A 139 1.26 -2.22 -3.61
C SER A 139 0.67 -0.82 -3.61
N ALA A 140 -0.62 -0.74 -3.90
CA ALA A 140 -1.42 0.44 -3.62
C ALA A 140 -2.52 0.05 -2.64
N VAL A 141 -2.54 0.77 -1.53
CA VAL A 141 -3.44 0.58 -0.41
C VAL A 141 -4.20 1.88 -0.23
N PHE A 142 -5.51 1.82 -0.45
CA PHE A 142 -6.43 2.91 -0.24
C PHE A 142 -7.39 2.57 0.90
N HIS A 143 -7.69 3.54 1.74
CA HIS A 143 -8.82 3.45 2.66
C HIS A 143 -9.48 4.80 2.89
N ASP A 144 -10.77 4.75 3.21
CA ASP A 144 -11.62 5.90 3.44
C ASP A 144 -12.80 5.49 4.36
N ASN A 145 -13.57 6.48 4.82
CA ASN A 145 -14.90 6.23 5.34
C ASN A 145 -15.84 5.79 4.20
N VAL A 146 -16.84 4.97 4.50
CA VAL A 146 -17.78 4.45 3.48
C VAL A 146 -18.61 5.55 2.81
N LYS A 147 -18.83 6.70 3.47
CA LYS A 147 -19.67 7.79 2.94
C LYS A 147 -18.97 8.54 1.80
N SER A 148 -17.66 8.75 1.87
CA SER A 148 -16.87 9.42 0.83
C SER A 148 -16.21 8.47 -0.16
N ALA A 149 -16.06 7.19 0.18
CA ALA A 149 -15.37 6.20 -0.66
C ALA A 149 -15.95 6.08 -2.08
N SER A 150 -17.25 6.29 -2.25
CA SER A 150 -17.91 6.26 -3.57
C SER A 150 -17.44 7.40 -4.50
N SER A 151 -16.99 8.51 -3.92
CA SER A 151 -16.49 9.67 -4.66
C SER A 151 -14.96 9.69 -4.76
N SER A 152 -14.25 9.29 -3.71
CA SER A 152 -12.79 9.36 -3.66
C SER A 152 -12.12 8.23 -4.45
N PHE A 153 -12.63 7.00 -4.37
CA PHE A 153 -11.99 5.83 -4.99
C PHE A 153 -11.92 5.92 -6.52
N PRO A 154 -12.96 6.33 -7.27
CA PRO A 154 -12.86 6.48 -8.72
C PRO A 154 -11.76 7.46 -9.16
N LEU A 155 -11.57 8.54 -8.41
CA LEU A 155 -10.55 9.55 -8.70
C LEU A 155 -9.14 9.02 -8.43
N ILE A 156 -8.96 8.29 -7.32
CA ILE A 156 -7.69 7.60 -7.03
C ILE A 156 -7.39 6.55 -8.08
N ARG A 157 -8.38 5.73 -8.46
CA ARG A 157 -8.23 4.71 -9.50
C ARG A 157 -7.80 5.31 -10.84
N ALA A 158 -8.36 6.46 -11.22
CA ALA A 158 -7.95 7.18 -12.42
C ALA A 158 -6.49 7.61 -12.32
N ALA A 159 -6.10 8.30 -11.24
CA ALA A 159 -4.73 8.76 -11.04
C ALA A 159 -3.70 7.61 -11.02
N LEU A 160 -4.05 6.46 -10.43
CA LEU A 160 -3.16 5.28 -10.40
C LEU A 160 -2.88 4.73 -11.80
N THR A 161 -3.76 4.98 -12.78
CA THR A 161 -3.54 4.55 -14.17
C THR A 161 -2.43 5.35 -14.85
N ASP A 162 -2.25 6.60 -14.47
CA ASP A 162 -1.24 7.51 -15.02
C ASP A 162 0.11 7.43 -14.27
N LEU A 163 0.20 6.52 -13.30
CA LEU A 163 1.39 6.32 -12.50
C LEU A 163 2.58 5.84 -13.33
N SER A 164 3.70 6.56 -13.24
CA SER A 164 4.96 6.12 -13.85
C SER A 164 5.87 5.49 -12.81
N LEU A 165 6.28 4.25 -13.10
CA LEU A 165 7.08 3.42 -12.20
C LEU A 165 8.56 3.46 -12.61
N PRO A 166 9.48 3.57 -11.64
CA PRO A 166 10.92 3.70 -11.90
C PRO A 166 11.57 2.47 -12.56
#